data_AF-A0A8T2Q380-F1
#
_entry.id   AF-A0A8T2Q380-F1
#
_cell.length_a   1.000
_cell.length_b   1.000
_cell.length_c   1.000
_cell.angle_alpha   90.00
_cell.angle_beta   90.00
_cell.angle_gamma   90.00
#
_symmetry.space_group_name_H-M   'P 1'
#
loop_
_entity.id
_entity.type
_entity.pdbx_description
1 polymer ?
#
loop_
_entity_poly.entity_id
_entity_poly.type
_entity_poly.pdbx_seq_one_letter_code
_entity_poly.pdbx_strand_id
1 'polypeptide(L)' 'MTTILGIHLILLGLGAFLLVFKALYFGGLYDTWAPGGGDVREITNLTLSPSIIFGYLLKSPFGGESSNQ' A
#
# COMPACT_ATOMS: atom_id res chain seq x y z
N MET A 1 14.75 -20.25 18.13
CA MET A 1 14.91 -18.82 17.75
C MET A 1 14.09 -18.45 16.52
N THR A 2 14.21 -19.15 15.38
CA THR A 2 13.45 -18.85 14.14
C THR A 2 11.93 -19.00 14.27
N THR A 3 11.43 -19.87 15.15
CA THR A 3 9.98 -20.07 15.39
C THR A 3 9.29 -18.80 15.89
N ILE A 4 9.93 -18.07 16.80
CA ILE A 4 9.39 -16.82 17.36
C ILE A 4 9.30 -15.80 16.23
N LEU A 5 10.38 -15.60 15.48
CA LEU A 5 10.39 -14.69 14.32
C LEU A 5 9.33 -15.08 13.28
N GLY A 6 9.18 -16.37 12.98
CA GLY A 6 8.17 -16.87 12.04
C GLY A 6 6.74 -16.51 12.44
N ILE A 7 6.37 -16.69 13.71
CA ILE A 7 5.04 -16.32 14.21
C ILE A 7 4.79 -14.81 14.05
N HIS A 8 5.78 -13.98 14.40
CA HIS A 8 5.65 -12.53 14.27
C HIS A 8 5.49 -12.10 12.81
N LEU A 9 6.24 -12.70 11.88
CA LEU A 9 6.11 -12.42 10.45
C LEU A 9 4.72 -12.78 9.91
N ILE A 10 4.12 -13.88 10.37
CA ILE A 10 2.74 -14.24 9.99
C ILE A 10 1.76 -13.20 10.52
N LEU A 11 1.89 -12.80 11.79
CA LEU A 11 1.02 -11.78 12.39
C LEU A 11 1.14 -10.43 11.67
N LEU A 12 2.35 -10.00 11.33
CA LEU A 12 2.61 -8.78 10.57
C LEU A 12 2.01 -8.89 9.15
N GLY A 13 2.17 -10.04 8.48
CA GLY A 13 1.57 -10.30 7.18
C GLY A 13 0.05 -10.19 7.22
N LEU A 14 -0.60 -10.82 8.21
CA LEU A 14 -2.03 -10.70 8.43
C LEU A 14 -2.45 -9.25 8.69
N GLY A 15 -1.69 -8.51 9.50
CA GLY A 15 -1.93 -7.07 9.74
C GLY A 15 -1.90 -6.24 8.45
N ALA A 16 -0.95 -6.50 7.56
CA ALA A 16 -0.88 -5.83 6.25
C ALA A 16 -2.11 -6.18 5.37
N PHE A 17 -2.55 -7.45 5.37
CA PHE A 17 -3.74 -7.86 4.63
C PHE A 17 -5.04 -7.25 5.17
N LEU A 18 -5.14 -6.98 6.48
CA LEU A 18 -6.31 -6.28 7.05
C LEU A 18 -6.49 -4.88 6.44
N LEU A 19 -5.41 -4.16 6.16
CA LEU A 19 -5.49 -2.87 5.46
C LEU A 19 -5.99 -3.03 4.02
N VAL A 20 -5.52 -4.07 3.32
CA VAL A 20 -6.00 -4.39 1.96
C VAL A 20 -7.50 -4.66 1.97
N PHE A 21 -7.98 -5.47 2.91
CA PHE A 21 -9.42 -5.71 3.04
C PHE A 21 -10.22 -4.44 3.40
N LYS A 22 -9.67 -3.55 4.23
CA LYS A 22 -10.29 -2.25 4.53
C LYS A 22 -10.50 -1.42 3.27
N ALA A 23 -9.49 -1.37 2.39
CA ALA A 23 -9.53 -0.60 1.16
C ALA A 23 -10.44 -1.21 0.08
N LEU A 24 -10.56 -2.54 0.03
CA LEU A 24 -11.32 -3.27 -1.00
C LEU A 24 -12.81 -3.46 -0.65
N TYR A 25 -13.12 -3.85 0.59
CA TYR A 25 -14.43 -4.42 0.94
C TYR A 25 -15.15 -3.72 2.09
N PHE A 26 -14.46 -2.92 2.90
CA PHE A 26 -15.04 -2.27 4.08
C PHE A 26 -15.11 -0.75 3.92
N GLY A 27 -15.74 -0.28 2.83
CA GLY A 27 -16.03 1.13 2.60
C GLY A 27 -14.83 2.00 2.22
N GLY A 28 -13.70 1.40 1.83
CA GLY A 28 -12.61 2.12 1.16
C GLY A 28 -11.67 2.92 2.07
N LEU A 29 -10.89 3.82 1.48
CA LEU A 29 -9.97 4.73 2.16
C LEU A 29 -10.24 6.17 1.72
N TYR A 30 -9.88 7.13 2.56
CA TYR A 30 -9.92 8.54 2.16
C TYR A 30 -8.83 8.82 1.11
N ASP A 31 -9.22 9.41 -0.01
CA ASP A 31 -8.32 9.81 -1.07
C ASP A 31 -8.45 11.30 -1.37
N THR A 32 -7.38 12.04 -1.09
CA THR A 32 -7.27 13.47 -1.39
C THR A 32 -7.22 13.79 -2.88
N TRP A 33 -6.89 12.82 -3.72
CA TRP A 33 -6.78 12.95 -5.17
C TRP A 33 -8.06 12.53 -5.90
N ALA A 34 -9.15 12.31 -5.17
CA ALA A 34 -10.42 11.96 -5.78
C ALA A 34 -10.89 13.10 -6.71
N PRO A 35 -11.44 12.78 -7.91
CA PRO A 35 -11.93 13.79 -8.82
C PRO A 35 -13.03 14.66 -8.17
N GLY A 36 -12.85 15.98 -8.19
CA GLY A 36 -13.80 16.92 -7.55
C GLY A 36 -13.49 17.27 -6.09
N GLY A 37 -12.38 16.75 -5.53
CA GLY A 37 -11.96 17.01 -4.14
C GLY A 37 -11.88 15.72 -3.33
N GLY A 38 -11.22 15.76 -2.19
CA GLY A 38 -10.93 14.56 -1.41
C GLY A 38 -12.18 13.88 -0.85
N ASP A 39 -12.31 12.57 -1.07
CA ASP A 39 -13.47 11.75 -0.68
C ASP A 39 -13.05 10.32 -0.27
N VAL A 40 -13.92 9.62 0.44
CA VAL A 40 -13.72 8.20 0.77
C VAL A 40 -14.16 7.32 -0.39
N ARG A 41 -13.25 6.50 -0.90
CA ARG A 41 -13.54 5.60 -2.03
C ARG A 41 -12.97 4.19 -1.84
N GLU A 42 -13.71 3.22 -2.36
CA GLU A 42 -13.23 1.83 -2.48
C GLU A 42 -12.19 1.72 -3.60
N ILE A 43 -11.13 0.95 -3.35
CA ILE A 43 -10.09 0.73 -4.35
C ILE A 43 -10.44 -0.55 -5.12
N THR A 44 -10.87 -0.41 -6.36
CA THR A 44 -11.26 -1.56 -7.20
C THR A 44 -10.15 -2.06 -8.12
N ASN A 45 -9.20 -1.19 -8.47
CA ASN A 45 -8.08 -1.49 -9.36
C ASN A 45 -6.75 -1.30 -8.61
N LEU A 46 -6.12 -2.40 -8.23
CA LEU A 46 -4.85 -2.42 -7.51
C LEU A 46 -3.67 -2.43 -8.48
N THR A 47 -2.61 -1.69 -8.15
CA THR A 47 -1.33 -1.80 -8.85
C THR A 47 -0.63 -3.06 -8.41
N LEU A 48 -0.64 -4.09 -9.26
CA LEU A 48 0.01 -5.39 -9.01
C LEU A 48 1.33 -5.56 -9.77
N SER A 49 1.72 -4.57 -10.58
CA SER A 49 2.95 -4.64 -11.36
C SER A 49 4.19 -4.63 -10.44
N PRO A 50 5.03 -5.68 -10.46
CA PRO A 50 6.23 -5.73 -9.62
C PRO A 50 7.23 -4.62 -9.96
N SER A 51 7.32 -4.23 -11.23
CA SER A 51 8.23 -3.16 -11.66
C SER A 51 7.86 -1.82 -11.04
N ILE A 52 6.57 -1.52 -10.90
CA ILE A 52 6.10 -0.30 -10.25
C ILE A 52 6.37 -0.37 -8.75
N ILE A 53 6.00 -1.48 -8.11
CA ILE A 53 6.14 -1.66 -6.65
C ILE A 53 7.62 -1.58 -6.22
N PHE A 54 8.49 -2.39 -6.84
CA PHE A 54 9.93 -2.37 -6.52
C PHE A 54 10.64 -1.14 -7.09
N GLY A 55 10.07 -0.49 -8.10
CA GLY A 55 10.54 0.80 -8.61
C GLY A 55 10.62 1.84 -7.49
N TYR A 56 9.62 1.91 -6.61
CA TYR A 56 9.65 2.81 -5.44
C TYR A 56 10.78 2.49 -4.45
N LEU A 57 11.14 1.21 -4.27
CA LEU A 57 12.22 0.81 -3.36
C LEU A 57 13.60 1.23 -3.86
N LEU A 58 13.78 1.25 -5.19
CA LEU A 58 15.06 1.53 -5.84
C LEU A 58 15.21 3.01 -6.25
N LYS A 59 14.25 3.88 -5.90
CA LYS A 59 14.36 5.32 -6.15
C LYS A 59 15.49 5.95 -5.35
N SER A 60 16.10 6.98 -5.93
CA SER A 60 17.12 7.81 -5.28
C SER A 60 16.56 8.44 -3.99
N PRO A 61 17.33 8.48 -2.88
CA PRO A 61 16.92 9.15 -1.65
C PRO A 61 17.06 10.68 -1.72
N PHE A 62 17.56 11.23 -2.84
CA PHE A 62 17.75 12.67 -3.02
C PHE A 62 16.47 13.36 -3.54
N GLY A 63 16.37 14.67 -3.30
CA GLY A 63 15.18 15.47 -3.66
C GLY A 63 14.87 15.47 -5.16
N GLY A 64 13.58 15.46 -5.51
CA GLY A 64 13.07 15.55 -6.89
C GLY A 64 12.69 14.20 -7.53
N GLU A 65 13.20 13.07 -7.06
CA GLU A 65 12.90 11.75 -7.65
C GLU A 65 11.53 11.19 -7.21
N SER A 66 11.08 11.57 -6.00
CA SER A 66 9.78 11.17 -5.46
C SER A 66 8.60 11.90 -6.09
N SER A 67 8.81 13.03 -6.78
CA SER A 67 7.75 13.86 -7.37
C SER A 67 7.46 13.57 -8.85
N ASN A 68 8.29 12.74 -9.51
CA ASN A 68 8.11 12.39 -10.93
C ASN A 68 7.22 11.15 -11.11
N GLN A 69 5.96 11.24 -10.65
CA GLN A 69 4.86 10.33 -11.00
C GLN A 69 3.60 11.17 -11.18
#